data_AF-A0A067QRH7-F1
#
_entry.id   AF-A0A067QRH7-F1
#
_cell.length_a   1.000
_cell.length_b   1.000
_cell.length_c   1.000
_cell.angle_alpha   90.00
_cell.angle_beta   90.00
_cell.angle_gamma   90.00
#
_symmetry.space_group_name_H-M   'P 1'
#
loop_
_entity.id
_entity.type
_entity.pdbx_description
1 polymer ?
#
loop_
_entity_poly.entity_id
_entity_poly.type
_entity_poly.pdbx_seq_one_letter_code
_entity_poly.pdbx_strand_id
1 'polypeptide(L)'
;MRSEYFRTLFTTKLHTSEETDILLRGVSSDMMTQILDYVYFREVDIRSDNALRLLETAEYLCVPGATELCCDFLKDAMDVDNCVGIMQFARLHCIADLETHARRFVLRHFVELSQQSEELSELPPEELQAVIEAEELNVKDERVVWECILRWINHDPDNRKGHIAGLLKGVRLGRLDAKFFNETVSMPL
;
A
#
# COMPACT_ATOMS: atom_id res chain seq x y z
N MET A 1 -29.70 8.42 9.19
CA MET A 1 -28.87 7.82 8.13
C MET A 1 -27.45 7.78 8.64
N ARG A 2 -26.81 6.60 8.65
CA ARG A 2 -25.45 6.39 9.21
C ARG A 2 -24.32 6.58 8.19
N SER A 3 -24.65 6.90 6.94
CA SER A 3 -23.70 7.26 5.88
C SER A 3 -23.88 8.74 5.56
N GLU A 4 -22.78 9.49 5.63
CA GLU A 4 -22.73 10.91 5.32
C GLU A 4 -22.94 11.18 3.82
N TYR A 5 -22.49 10.25 2.96
CA TYR A 5 -22.72 10.28 1.52
C TYR A 5 -24.22 10.33 1.20
N PHE A 6 -24.99 9.35 1.67
CA PHE A 6 -26.44 9.31 1.43
C PHE A 6 -27.16 10.46 2.10
N ARG A 7 -26.72 10.89 3.29
CA ARG A 7 -27.29 12.06 3.94
C ARG A 7 -27.11 13.30 3.08
N THR A 8 -25.92 13.51 2.52
CA THR A 8 -25.65 14.64 1.63
C THR A 8 -26.48 14.51 0.36
N LEU A 9 -26.37 13.39 -0.34
CA LEU A 9 -27.08 13.07 -1.57
C LEU A 9 -28.60 13.34 -1.50
N PHE A 10 -29.25 12.93 -0.40
CA PHE A 10 -30.69 13.10 -0.22
C PHE A 10 -31.10 14.45 0.40
N THR A 11 -30.16 15.28 0.84
CA THR A 11 -30.46 16.60 1.44
C THR A 11 -29.98 17.79 0.61
N THR A 12 -29.06 17.61 -0.34
CA THR A 12 -28.71 18.64 -1.32
C THR A 12 -29.82 18.81 -2.35
N LYS A 13 -30.22 20.06 -2.59
CA LYS A 13 -31.22 20.47 -3.60
C LYS A 13 -30.80 20.22 -5.07
N LEU A 14 -29.72 19.46 -5.29
CA LEU A 14 -29.19 19.14 -6.61
C LEU A 14 -30.00 18.01 -7.29
N HIS A 15 -30.68 17.17 -6.51
CA HIS A 15 -31.65 16.22 -7.04
C HIS A 15 -33.03 16.86 -7.04
N THR A 16 -33.53 17.20 -8.23
CA THR A 16 -34.95 17.46 -8.46
C THR A 16 -35.74 16.25 -7.96
N SER A 17 -36.84 16.49 -7.23
CA SER A 17 -37.58 15.52 -6.41
C SER A 17 -38.16 14.29 -7.11
N GLU A 18 -37.82 14.04 -8.38
CA GLU A 18 -38.37 12.97 -9.22
C GLU A 18 -37.35 11.87 -9.58
N GLU A 19 -36.05 12.06 -9.34
CA GLU A 19 -35.06 11.00 -9.52
C GLU A 19 -35.10 10.02 -8.35
N THR A 20 -35.56 8.80 -8.63
CA THR A 20 -35.65 7.69 -7.65
C THR A 20 -34.50 6.70 -7.76
N ASP A 21 -33.77 6.72 -8.88
CA ASP A 21 -32.66 5.82 -9.17
C ASP A 21 -31.34 6.57 -9.17
N ILE A 22 -30.34 6.05 -8.45
CA ILE A 22 -29.00 6.64 -8.35
C ILE A 22 -27.97 5.60 -8.76
N LEU A 23 -27.17 5.93 -9.78
CA LEU A 23 -26.06 5.08 -10.22
C LEU A 23 -24.81 5.34 -9.38
N LEU A 24 -24.45 4.38 -8.54
CA LEU A 24 -23.18 4.38 -7.80
C LEU A 24 -22.07 3.84 -8.71
N ARG A 25 -21.26 4.73 -9.29
CA ARG A 25 -20.15 4.34 -10.16
C ARG A 25 -19.04 3.69 -9.35
N GLY A 26 -18.49 2.58 -9.85
CA GLY A 26 -17.38 1.87 -9.19
C GLY A 26 -17.79 0.92 -8.06
N VAL A 27 -19.06 0.93 -7.66
CA VAL A 27 -19.57 0.04 -6.61
C VAL A 27 -20.24 -1.18 -7.24
N SER A 28 -19.68 -2.36 -6.99
CA SER A 28 -20.32 -3.61 -7.40
C SER A 28 -21.52 -3.95 -6.51
N SER A 29 -22.48 -4.70 -7.06
CA SER A 29 -23.68 -5.11 -6.31
C SER A 29 -23.33 -5.87 -5.02
N ASP A 30 -22.33 -6.74 -5.07
CA ASP A 30 -21.91 -7.56 -3.92
C ASP A 30 -21.34 -6.68 -2.79
N MET A 31 -20.48 -5.71 -3.11
CA MET A 31 -19.95 -4.77 -2.11
C MET A 31 -21.05 -3.88 -1.52
N MET A 32 -22.01 -3.45 -2.35
CA MET A 32 -23.15 -2.67 -1.85
C MET A 32 -24.00 -3.49 -0.87
N THR A 33 -24.24 -4.77 -1.17
CA THR A 33 -24.94 -5.68 -0.25
C THR A 33 -24.22 -5.79 1.09
N GLN A 34 -22.90 -6.00 1.08
CA GLN A 34 -22.08 -6.04 2.31
C GLN A 34 -22.19 -4.75 3.14
N ILE A 35 -22.17 -3.58 2.49
CA ILE A 35 -22.34 -2.29 3.19
C ILE A 35 -23.75 -2.15 3.78
N LEU A 36 -24.78 -2.58 3.06
CA LEU A 36 -26.16 -2.55 3.58
C LEU A 36 -26.32 -3.48 4.77
N ASP A 37 -25.81 -4.71 4.68
CA ASP A 37 -25.85 -5.67 5.78
C ASP A 37 -25.15 -5.12 7.02
N TYR A 38 -24.01 -4.44 6.85
CA TYR A 38 -23.34 -3.75 7.93
C TYR A 38 -24.19 -2.62 8.54
N VAL A 39 -24.85 -1.81 7.72
CA VAL A 39 -25.65 -0.67 8.19
C VAL A 39 -26.88 -1.13 9.00
N TYR A 40 -27.53 -2.21 8.57
CA TYR A 40 -28.75 -2.74 9.19
C TYR A 40 -28.47 -3.71 10.34
N PHE A 41 -27.55 -4.65 10.16
CA PHE A 41 -27.32 -5.77 11.08
C PHE A 41 -26.02 -5.68 11.87
N ARG A 42 -25.10 -4.77 11.48
CA ARG A 42 -23.72 -4.69 12.02
C ARG A 42 -22.88 -5.91 11.70
N GLU A 43 -23.23 -6.64 10.65
CA GLU A 43 -22.50 -7.81 10.17
C GLU A 43 -21.88 -7.50 8.81
N VAL A 44 -20.67 -8.00 8.59
CA VAL A 44 -19.96 -7.87 7.32
C VAL A 44 -19.00 -9.05 7.16
N ASP A 45 -18.99 -9.68 5.99
CA ASP A 45 -18.11 -10.80 5.69
C ASP A 45 -16.82 -10.29 5.04
N ILE A 46 -15.78 -10.12 5.85
CA ILE A 46 -14.48 -9.63 5.40
C ILE A 46 -13.54 -10.80 5.17
N ARG A 47 -12.98 -10.87 3.96
CA ARG A 47 -12.10 -11.93 3.47
C ARG A 47 -10.93 -11.32 2.71
N SER A 48 -9.86 -12.08 2.54
CA SER A 48 -8.67 -11.63 1.82
C SER A 48 -8.95 -11.18 0.38
N ASP A 49 -9.93 -11.76 -0.30
CA ASP A 49 -10.28 -11.47 -1.69
C ASP A 49 -11.28 -10.31 -1.88
N ASN A 50 -11.91 -9.84 -0.79
CA ASN A 50 -12.88 -8.74 -0.84
C ASN A 50 -12.50 -7.53 0.02
N ALA A 51 -11.57 -7.67 0.98
CA ALA A 51 -11.27 -6.63 1.97
C ALA A 51 -10.90 -5.28 1.35
N LEU A 52 -10.04 -5.25 0.33
CA LEU A 52 -9.64 -3.99 -0.34
C LEU A 52 -10.81 -3.33 -1.08
N ARG A 53 -11.61 -4.09 -1.82
CA ARG A 53 -12.78 -3.58 -2.55
C ARG A 53 -13.88 -3.09 -1.60
N LEU A 54 -14.05 -3.79 -0.49
CA LEU A 54 -15.00 -3.42 0.55
C LEU A 54 -14.55 -2.15 1.28
N LEU A 55 -13.26 -2.02 1.60
CA LEU A 55 -12.66 -0.82 2.17
C LEU A 55 -12.84 0.39 1.24
N GLU A 56 -12.54 0.23 -0.06
CA GLU A 56 -12.76 1.27 -1.07
C GLU A 56 -14.24 1.72 -1.10
N THR A 57 -15.16 0.75 -1.08
CA THR A 57 -16.60 1.03 -1.09
C THR A 57 -17.06 1.72 0.19
N ALA A 58 -16.56 1.30 1.35
CA ALA A 58 -16.87 1.88 2.66
C ALA A 58 -16.39 3.33 2.76
N GLU A 59 -15.19 3.62 2.26
CA GLU A 59 -14.65 4.97 2.16
C GLU A 59 -15.48 5.84 1.21
N TYR A 60 -15.78 5.33 0.01
CA TYR A 60 -16.60 6.04 -0.99
C TYR A 60 -17.98 6.44 -0.44
N LEU A 61 -18.63 5.53 0.30
CA LEU A 61 -19.94 5.75 0.88
C LEU A 61 -19.89 6.42 2.27
N CYS A 62 -18.69 6.77 2.75
CA CYS A 62 -18.43 7.36 4.06
C CYS A 62 -19.11 6.56 5.20
N VAL A 63 -18.73 5.29 5.35
CA VAL A 63 -19.20 4.37 6.41
C VAL A 63 -18.04 4.01 7.34
N PRO A 64 -17.68 4.88 8.31
CA PRO A 64 -16.43 4.75 9.07
C PRO A 64 -16.30 3.43 9.82
N GLY A 65 -17.40 2.91 10.37
CA GLY A 65 -17.35 1.66 11.12
C GLY A 65 -17.11 0.42 10.24
N ALA A 66 -17.41 0.47 8.94
CA ALA A 66 -17.03 -0.58 7.99
C ALA A 66 -15.56 -0.41 7.54
N THR A 67 -15.14 0.84 7.32
CA THR A 67 -13.73 1.19 7.06
C THR A 67 -12.83 0.65 8.16
N GLU A 68 -13.15 0.91 9.44
CA GLU A 68 -12.36 0.48 10.60
C GLU A 68 -12.22 -1.05 10.65
N LEU A 69 -13.31 -1.79 10.49
CA LEU A 69 -13.28 -3.26 10.47
C LEU A 69 -12.41 -3.82 9.33
N CYS A 70 -12.48 -3.22 8.14
CA CYS A 70 -11.65 -3.64 7.01
C CYS A 70 -10.17 -3.30 7.26
N CYS A 71 -9.86 -2.14 7.85
CA CYS A 71 -8.49 -1.76 8.20
C CYS A 71 -7.90 -2.73 9.23
N ASP A 72 -8.65 -3.09 10.27
CA ASP A 72 -8.18 -4.00 11.30
C ASP A 72 -7.95 -5.40 10.75
N PHE A 73 -8.86 -5.91 9.90
CA PHE A 73 -8.66 -7.16 9.19
C PHE A 73 -7.38 -7.16 8.33
N LEU A 74 -7.14 -6.08 7.57
CA LEU A 74 -5.96 -5.97 6.69
C LEU A 74 -4.65 -5.88 7.48
N LYS A 75 -4.65 -5.26 8.67
CA LYS A 75 -3.48 -5.26 9.55
C LYS A 75 -3.18 -6.65 10.08
N ASP A 76 -4.21 -7.39 10.49
CA ASP A 76 -4.07 -8.74 11.04
C ASP A 76 -3.70 -9.78 9.98
N ALA A 77 -4.17 -9.60 8.74
CA ALA A 77 -3.92 -10.51 7.61
C ALA A 77 -2.68 -10.12 6.77
N MET A 78 -1.87 -9.17 7.23
CA MET A 78 -0.71 -8.67 6.51
C MET A 78 0.42 -9.71 6.50
N ASP A 79 1.01 -9.90 5.33
CA ASP A 79 2.12 -10.81 5.10
C ASP A 79 3.09 -10.25 4.04
N VAL A 80 4.23 -10.90 3.85
CA VAL A 80 5.30 -10.48 2.92
C VAL A 80 4.84 -10.41 1.46
N ASP A 81 3.83 -11.20 1.10
CA ASP A 81 3.30 -11.23 -0.26
C ASP A 81 2.28 -10.13 -0.55
N ASN A 82 1.71 -9.47 0.47
CA ASN A 82 0.61 -8.51 0.28
C ASN A 82 0.87 -7.13 0.92
N CYS A 83 1.91 -6.99 1.75
CA CYS A 83 2.11 -5.76 2.52
C CYS A 83 2.44 -4.55 1.64
N VAL A 84 3.09 -4.75 0.48
CA VAL A 84 3.43 -3.66 -0.44
C VAL A 84 2.16 -3.17 -1.14
N GLY A 85 1.34 -4.09 -1.67
CA GLY A 85 0.02 -3.75 -2.22
C GLY A 85 -0.89 -3.03 -1.20
N ILE A 86 -0.96 -3.50 0.05
CA ILE A 86 -1.74 -2.84 1.11
C ILE A 86 -1.20 -1.45 1.43
N MET A 87 0.13 -1.28 1.49
CA MET A 87 0.77 0.02 1.72
C MET A 87 0.41 1.03 0.63
N GLN A 88 0.53 0.63 -0.65
CA GLN A 88 0.20 1.48 -1.79
C GLN A 88 -1.27 1.84 -1.83
N PHE A 89 -2.15 0.86 -1.57
CA PHE A 89 -3.59 1.08 -1.48
C PHE A 89 -3.92 2.10 -0.38
N ALA A 90 -3.40 1.90 0.84
CA ALA A 90 -3.65 2.79 1.96
C ALA A 90 -3.19 4.22 1.66
N ARG A 91 -2.05 4.37 0.99
CA ARG A 91 -1.53 5.67 0.55
C ARG A 91 -2.43 6.34 -0.50
N LEU A 92 -2.87 5.59 -1.52
CA LEU A 92 -3.75 6.11 -2.57
C LEU A 92 -5.08 6.63 -2.02
N HIS A 93 -5.61 5.94 -1.00
CA HIS A 93 -6.87 6.29 -0.35
C HIS A 93 -6.69 7.18 0.90
N CYS A 94 -5.48 7.65 1.20
CA CYS A 94 -5.16 8.51 2.35
C CYS A 94 -5.54 7.91 3.72
N ILE A 95 -5.46 6.59 3.87
CA ILE A 95 -5.75 5.84 5.10
C ILE A 95 -4.48 5.77 5.96
N ALA A 96 -4.16 6.88 6.62
CA ALA A 96 -2.86 7.10 7.27
C ALA A 96 -2.48 6.02 8.31
N ASP A 97 -3.45 5.50 9.06
CA ASP A 97 -3.19 4.48 10.08
C ASP A 97 -2.77 3.14 9.47
N LEU A 98 -3.47 2.70 8.42
CA LEU A 98 -3.14 1.48 7.68
C LEU A 98 -1.81 1.64 6.92
N GLU A 99 -1.59 2.80 6.29
CA GLU A 99 -0.33 3.11 5.59
C GLU A 99 0.86 3.04 6.57
N THR A 100 0.73 3.66 7.74
CA THR A 100 1.78 3.66 8.77
C THR A 100 2.06 2.25 9.26
N HIS A 101 1.03 1.45 9.48
CA HIS A 101 1.17 0.05 9.90
C HIS A 101 1.88 -0.78 8.82
N ALA A 102 1.41 -0.70 7.58
CA ALA A 102 1.99 -1.42 6.44
C ALA A 102 3.44 -1.03 6.20
N ARG A 103 3.75 0.27 6.24
CA ARG A 103 5.12 0.77 6.10
C ARG A 103 6.05 0.22 7.18
N ARG A 104 5.61 0.16 8.44
CA ARG A 104 6.40 -0.45 9.53
C ARG A 104 6.63 -1.94 9.29
N PHE A 105 5.64 -2.66 8.79
CA PHE A 105 5.77 -4.06 8.42
C PHE A 105 6.84 -4.24 7.32
N VAL A 106 6.75 -3.46 6.25
CA VAL A 106 7.72 -3.45 5.15
C VAL A 106 9.14 -3.19 5.65
N LEU A 107 9.34 -2.16 6.49
CA LEU A 107 10.66 -1.82 7.04
C LEU A 107 11.24 -2.93 7.95
N ARG A 108 10.37 -3.62 8.70
CA ARG A 108 10.76 -4.71 9.60
C ARG A 108 11.14 -5.98 8.85
N HIS A 109 10.41 -6.30 7.79
CA HIS A 109 10.55 -7.52 6.97
C HIS A 109 11.32 -7.29 5.66
N PHE A 110 11.95 -6.11 5.50
CA PHE A 110 12.62 -5.70 4.26
C PHE A 110 13.58 -6.76 3.69
N VAL A 111 14.36 -7.43 4.54
CA VAL A 111 15.31 -8.47 4.10
C VAL A 111 14.59 -9.61 3.38
N GLU A 112 13.49 -10.09 3.95
CA GLU A 112 12.67 -11.16 3.38
C GLU A 112 11.98 -10.70 2.10
N LEU A 113 11.39 -9.50 2.14
CA LEU A 113 10.74 -8.86 0.99
C LEU A 113 11.68 -8.68 -0.20
N SER A 114 12.90 -8.21 0.03
CA SER A 114 13.89 -7.98 -1.03
C SER A 114 14.28 -9.27 -1.78
N GLN A 115 14.15 -10.42 -1.12
CA GLN A 115 14.54 -11.72 -1.66
C GLN A 115 13.36 -12.44 -2.31
N GLN A 116 12.16 -12.33 -1.74
CA GLN A 116 11.01 -13.15 -2.11
C GLN A 116 9.94 -12.38 -2.90
N SER A 117 9.72 -11.10 -2.62
CA SER A 117 8.58 -10.35 -3.14
C SER A 117 8.90 -9.63 -4.46
N GLU A 118 8.09 -9.88 -5.49
CA GLU A 118 8.13 -9.13 -6.75
C GLU A 118 7.47 -7.75 -6.63
N GLU A 119 6.51 -7.56 -5.71
CA GLU A 119 5.79 -6.29 -5.53
C GLU A 119 6.76 -5.14 -5.16
N LEU A 120 7.83 -5.45 -4.43
CA LEU A 120 8.87 -4.45 -4.11
C LEU A 120 9.59 -3.97 -5.38
N SER A 121 9.71 -4.83 -6.40
CA SER A 121 10.28 -4.46 -7.70
C SER A 121 9.33 -3.58 -8.53
N GLU A 122 8.04 -3.55 -8.21
CA GLU A 122 7.04 -2.73 -8.91
C GLU A 122 6.91 -1.32 -8.31
N LEU A 123 7.49 -1.09 -7.12
CA LEU A 123 7.46 0.23 -6.47
C LEU A 123 8.05 1.34 -7.36
N PRO A 124 7.45 2.55 -7.35
CA PRO A 124 8.06 3.70 -7.99
C PRO A 124 9.35 4.13 -7.27
N PRO A 125 10.28 4.81 -7.97
CA PRO A 125 11.60 5.14 -7.43
C PRO A 125 11.52 5.94 -6.13
N GLU A 126 10.58 6.86 -6.01
CA GLU A 126 10.40 7.72 -4.84
C GLU A 126 9.98 6.91 -3.61
N GLU A 127 9.18 5.85 -3.80
CA GLU A 127 8.73 4.97 -2.72
C GLU A 127 9.84 4.06 -2.25
N LEU A 128 10.54 3.43 -3.18
CA LEU A 128 11.70 2.62 -2.84
C LEU A 128 12.76 3.45 -2.13
N GLN A 129 13.02 4.68 -2.60
CA GLN A 129 13.95 5.59 -1.95
C GLN A 129 13.51 5.91 -0.51
N ALA A 130 12.23 6.21 -0.28
CA ALA A 130 11.71 6.49 1.05
C ALA A 130 11.76 5.29 2.02
N VAL A 131 11.72 4.05 1.49
CA VAL A 131 11.93 2.82 2.26
C VAL A 131 13.40 2.64 2.60
N ILE A 132 14.31 2.85 1.64
CA ILE A 132 15.76 2.69 1.84
C ILE A 132 16.34 3.75 2.78
N GLU A 133 15.89 5.00 2.66
CA GLU A 133 16.36 6.11 3.50
C GLU A 133 15.79 6.07 4.92
N ALA A 134 14.80 5.21 5.20
CA ALA A 134 14.15 5.15 6.50
C ALA A 134 15.12 4.78 7.62
N GLU A 135 15.08 5.52 8.73
CA GLU A 135 15.94 5.24 9.88
C GLU A 135 15.65 3.86 10.49
N GLU A 136 14.37 3.47 10.52
CA GLU A 136 13.87 2.23 11.12
C GLU A 136 14.06 1.00 10.22
N LEU A 137 14.70 1.14 9.05
CA LEU A 137 14.98 0.03 8.15
C LEU A 137 15.78 -1.07 8.88
N ASN A 138 15.17 -2.24 9.03
CA ASN A 138 15.73 -3.34 9.82
C ASN A 138 16.70 -4.20 8.99
N VAL A 139 17.85 -3.61 8.64
CA VAL A 139 18.91 -4.29 7.88
C VAL A 139 20.20 -4.33 8.69
N LYS A 140 20.77 -5.53 8.82
CA LYS A 140 22.07 -5.78 9.46
C LYS A 140 23.23 -5.73 8.48
N ASP A 141 22.98 -6.16 7.24
CA ASP A 141 23.95 -6.18 6.15
C ASP A 141 23.43 -5.35 4.98
N GLU A 142 24.05 -4.19 4.74
CA GLU A 142 23.71 -3.26 3.67
C GLU A 142 23.87 -3.89 2.26
N ARG A 143 24.54 -5.05 2.15
CA ARG A 143 24.55 -5.84 0.90
C ARG A 143 23.15 -6.17 0.41
N VAL A 144 22.22 -6.45 1.32
CA VAL A 144 20.83 -6.78 0.98
C VAL A 144 20.13 -5.57 0.32
N VAL A 145 20.40 -4.36 0.82
CA VAL A 145 19.87 -3.12 0.23
C VAL A 145 20.45 -2.91 -1.15
N TRP A 146 21.76 -3.15 -1.31
CA TRP A 146 22.42 -3.06 -2.61
C TRP A 146 21.84 -4.05 -3.63
N GLU A 147 21.72 -5.33 -3.27
CA GLU A 147 21.12 -6.37 -4.11
C GLU A 147 19.67 -6.04 -4.47
N CYS A 148 18.91 -5.50 -3.52
CA CYS A 148 17.55 -5.03 -3.75
C CYS A 148 17.49 -3.90 -4.80
N ILE A 149 18.38 -2.91 -4.70
CA ILE A 149 18.48 -1.81 -5.68
C ILE A 149 18.82 -2.38 -7.07
N LEU A 150 19.78 -3.29 -7.16
CA LEU A 150 20.15 -3.92 -8.44
C LEU A 150 18.99 -4.71 -9.04
N ARG A 151 18.27 -5.50 -8.22
CA ARG A 151 17.10 -6.26 -8.68
C ARG A 151 16.00 -5.32 -9.19
N TRP A 152 15.75 -4.22 -8.48
CA TRP A 152 14.77 -3.22 -8.89
C TRP A 152 15.17 -2.50 -10.19
N ILE A 153 16.45 -2.20 -10.40
CA ILE A 153 16.95 -1.61 -11.66
C ILE A 153 16.86 -2.62 -12.81
N ASN A 154 17.24 -3.88 -12.58
CA ASN A 154 17.22 -4.92 -13.59
C ASN A 154 15.80 -5.28 -14.06
N HIS A 155 14.77 -4.94 -13.27
CA HIS A 155 13.37 -5.12 -13.66
C HIS A 155 12.94 -4.17 -14.79
N ASP A 156 13.45 -2.93 -14.82
CA ASP A 156 13.23 -1.98 -15.93
C ASP A 156 14.48 -1.12 -16.15
N PRO A 157 15.51 -1.67 -16.82
CA PRO A 157 16.82 -1.03 -16.94
C PRO A 157 16.77 0.27 -17.75
N ASP A 158 15.83 0.44 -18.67
CA ASP A 158 15.80 1.59 -19.56
C ASP A 158 15.31 2.86 -18.84
N ASN A 159 14.33 2.73 -17.94
CA ASN A 159 13.81 3.87 -17.17
C ASN A 159 14.49 4.05 -15.81
N ARG A 160 15.04 2.99 -15.21
CA ARG A 160 15.47 3.00 -13.80
C ARG A 160 16.95 3.26 -13.57
N LYS A 161 17.81 3.09 -14.58
CA LYS A 161 19.27 3.33 -14.48
C LYS A 161 19.62 4.74 -13.98
N GLY A 162 18.81 5.74 -14.31
CA GLY A 162 19.03 7.13 -13.87
C GLY A 162 18.85 7.35 -12.35
N HIS A 163 18.11 6.47 -11.68
CA HIS A 163 17.77 6.61 -10.25
C HIS A 163 18.81 5.98 -9.31
N ILE A 164 19.78 5.21 -9.84
CA ILE A 164 20.78 4.52 -9.02
C ILE A 164 21.54 5.46 -8.10
N ALA A 165 21.97 6.62 -8.60
CA ALA A 165 22.73 7.59 -7.82
C ALA A 165 21.90 8.23 -6.69
N GLY A 166 20.57 8.30 -6.85
CA GLY A 166 19.65 8.74 -5.79
C GLY A 166 19.48 7.66 -4.72
N LEU A 167 19.17 6.43 -5.14
CA LEU A 167 18.99 5.28 -4.24
C LEU A 167 20.26 4.97 -3.44
N LEU A 168 21.44 5.11 -4.04
CA LEU A 168 22.72 4.89 -3.38
C LEU A 168 23.07 5.91 -2.29
N LYS A 169 22.47 7.10 -2.32
CA LYS A 169 22.63 8.06 -1.20
C LYS A 169 21.91 7.60 0.06
N GLY A 170 20.83 6.82 -0.10
CA GLY A 170 20.09 6.24 1.02
C GLY A 170 20.81 5.06 1.67
N VAL A 171 21.74 4.42 0.96
CA VAL A 171 22.55 3.31 1.50
C VAL A 171 23.55 3.85 2.51
N ARG A 172 23.60 3.24 3.71
CA ARG A 172 24.54 3.65 4.75
C ARG A 172 25.92 3.06 4.46
N LEU A 173 26.63 3.66 3.52
CA LEU A 173 27.95 3.21 3.03
C LEU A 173 28.98 2.95 4.14
N GLY A 174 28.86 3.61 5.30
CA GLY A 174 29.71 3.35 6.47
C GLY A 174 29.53 1.97 7.13
N ARG A 175 28.49 1.21 6.76
CA ARG A 175 28.24 -0.16 7.23
C ARG A 175 28.50 -1.23 6.16
N LEU A 176 28.90 -0.82 4.95
CA LEU A 176 29.36 -1.73 3.90
C LEU A 176 30.81 -2.15 4.16
N ASP A 177 31.09 -3.44 4.00
CA ASP A 177 32.46 -3.94 4.07
C ASP A 177 33.28 -3.35 2.91
N ALA A 178 34.45 -2.76 3.21
CA ALA A 178 35.27 -2.04 2.24
C ALA A 178 35.72 -2.92 1.06
N LYS A 179 35.77 -4.24 1.26
CA LYS A 179 36.03 -5.22 0.19
C LYS A 179 34.88 -5.33 -0.79
N PHE A 180 33.65 -5.43 -0.29
CA PHE A 180 32.45 -5.54 -1.12
C PHE A 180 32.21 -4.27 -1.94
N PHE A 181 32.42 -3.09 -1.33
CA PHE A 181 32.31 -1.81 -2.05
C PHE A 181 33.29 -1.73 -3.24
N ASN A 182 34.56 -2.10 -3.01
CA ASN A 182 35.58 -2.08 -4.06
C ASN A 182 35.33 -3.13 -5.16
N GLU A 183 34.86 -4.32 -4.81
CA GLU A 183 34.52 -5.36 -5.81
C GLU A 183 33.31 -4.95 -6.66
N THR A 184 32.32 -4.31 -6.03
CA THR A 184 31.05 -3.95 -6.69
C THR A 184 31.17 -2.71 -7.57
N VAL A 185 31.92 -1.68 -7.14
CA VAL A 185 32.19 -0.48 -7.95
C VAL A 185 33.17 -0.78 -9.10
N SER A 186 33.98 -1.84 -8.99
CA SER A 186 34.84 -2.31 -10.08
C SER A 186 34.15 -3.21 -11.11
N MET A 187 32.91 -3.68 -10.86
CA MET A 187 32.16 -4.40 -11.89
C MET A 187 31.47 -3.39 -12.82
N PRO A 188 31.75 -3.42 -14.14
CA PRO A 188 31.05 -2.57 -15.09
C PRO A 188 29.57 -3.01 -15.18
N LEU A 189 28.66 -2.05 -15.05
CA LEU A 189 27.26 -2.15 -15.49
C LEU A 189 27.18 -2.39 -17.01
#